data_AF-A0A356EQP0-F1
#
_entry.id   AF-A0A356EQP0-F1
#
_cell.length_a   1.000
_cell.length_b   1.000
_cell.length_c   1.000
_cell.angle_alpha   90.00
_cell.angle_beta   90.00
_cell.angle_gamma   90.00
#
_symmetry.space_group_name_H-M   'P 1'
#
loop_
_entity.id
_entity.type
_entity.pdbx_description
1 polymer ?
#
loop_
_entity_poly.entity_id
_entity_poly.type
_entity_poly.pdbx_seq_one_letter_code
_entity_poly.pdbx_strand_id
1 'polypeptide(L)'
;IDLPPGTRLEVLKGWFHQAEKNRKGLLELLDAMHRYRIPMPPAGEDALLEFDRRQSVKEMMLDRIIVTTIETIDAARMIGAIGGEKLVPTGGKPWEASVQRILHAGYDGQLESVQLVLPRLLQELSGRPLLYVPLARGGSPRKLIAARCMHRAMHDLLVLLPRLGLFRETCQLIAMLQEMERENPVGPGGITEFDRIFATGYKTIVRCLVHAADEEKRSDEDLLGCLEDVSEPLIRIWLRHCRGVRFSPLEAVNDEERWLDLRQFIETYGHELFTQHFMNFGNLRGIMYQGVDAYLEWLDEHAEEGEYDRLLTDLDESLPHDRAVALMSVTIEAVLDNYNEYMDYNSTTTQSDRGEMLYTLLDFLRLMSSYDRVVWNLQPLVLAHEVLIRADRLGAAETWRNTFAEQTGPLAEDHLKRLRRLTREYGMQLRSVADRLGQRFVQPLNNDRLRALVEPAIEQSRTGQTPVAFTQLDAEIRRLTAEPSGAGFLVPEWLESLEEEALSDRADARAEEDVSELADEPFQGPEIRFSLDDAGEQVGDWADETEYFG
;
A
#
# COMPACT_ATOMS: atom_id res chain seq x y z
N ILE A 1 11.48 31.15 -16.02
CA ILE A 1 11.78 32.49 -15.46
C ILE A 1 13.30 32.60 -15.37
N ASP A 2 13.95 33.29 -16.31
CA ASP A 2 15.40 33.52 -16.29
C ASP A 2 15.74 34.70 -15.36
N LEU A 3 15.90 34.39 -14.07
CA LEU A 3 16.44 35.32 -13.09
C LEU A 3 17.98 35.21 -13.07
N PRO A 4 18.70 36.33 -12.83
CA PRO A 4 20.14 36.27 -12.58
C PRO A 4 20.47 35.29 -11.44
N PRO A 5 21.61 34.55 -11.50
CA PRO A 5 21.93 33.49 -10.54
C PRO A 5 21.87 33.93 -9.06
N GLY A 6 22.28 35.16 -8.76
CA GLY A 6 22.19 35.74 -7.40
C GLY A 6 20.76 35.97 -6.92
N THR A 7 19.89 36.49 -7.80
CA THR A 7 18.48 36.74 -7.51
C THR A 7 17.70 35.43 -7.32
N ARG A 8 18.05 34.37 -8.08
CA ARG A 8 17.42 33.05 -7.93
C ARG A 8 17.69 32.45 -6.55
N LEU A 9 18.93 32.53 -6.05
CA LEU A 9 19.28 32.02 -4.72
C LEU A 9 18.61 32.81 -3.59
N GLU A 10 18.45 34.13 -3.74
CA GLU A 10 17.72 34.96 -2.78
C GLU A 10 16.23 34.61 -2.73
N VAL A 11 15.61 34.36 -3.89
CA VAL A 11 14.21 33.91 -3.97
C VAL A 11 14.06 32.53 -3.31
N LEU A 12 14.95 31.56 -3.61
CA LEU A 12 14.93 30.24 -2.98
C LEU A 12 15.10 30.33 -1.46
N LYS A 13 15.99 31.19 -0.98
CA LYS A 13 16.11 31.49 0.45
C LYS A 13 14.79 32.00 1.02
N GLY A 14 14.13 32.94 0.36
CA GLY A 14 12.82 33.46 0.79
C GLY A 14 11.78 32.34 0.95
N TRP A 15 11.65 31.48 -0.07
CA TRP A 15 10.73 30.33 -0.04
C TRP A 15 11.08 29.32 1.06
N PHE A 16 12.37 29.01 1.24
CA PHE A 16 12.83 28.12 2.30
C PHE A 16 12.43 28.62 3.69
N HIS A 17 12.69 29.91 4.00
CA HIS A 17 12.33 30.48 5.29
C HIS A 17 10.81 30.54 5.50
N GLN A 18 10.04 30.80 4.43
CA GLN A 18 8.59 30.79 4.50
C GLN A 18 8.05 29.36 4.75
N ALA A 19 8.62 28.34 4.11
CA ALA A 19 8.28 26.94 4.34
C ALA A 19 8.57 26.54 5.79
N GLU A 20 9.73 26.92 6.34
CA GLU A 20 10.06 26.66 7.75
C GLU A 20 9.11 27.36 8.73
N LYS A 21 8.69 28.60 8.43
CA LYS A 21 7.69 29.31 9.21
C LYS A 21 6.33 28.60 9.16
N ASN A 22 5.90 28.17 7.97
CA ASN A 22 4.65 27.45 7.76
C ASN A 22 4.67 26.10 8.50
N ARG A 23 5.77 25.34 8.39
CA ARG A 23 5.98 24.08 9.13
C ARG A 23 5.72 24.24 10.61
N LYS A 24 6.28 25.29 11.23
CA LYS A 24 6.06 25.57 12.66
C LYS A 24 4.58 25.85 12.96
N GLY A 25 3.93 26.73 12.19
CA GLY A 25 2.52 27.08 12.39
C GLY A 25 1.57 25.91 12.16
N LEU A 26 1.85 25.04 11.18
CA LEU A 26 1.06 23.85 10.90
C LEU A 26 1.18 22.81 12.02
N LEU A 27 2.37 22.62 12.60
CA LEU A 27 2.56 21.74 13.76
C LEU A 27 1.82 22.27 15.01
N GLU A 28 1.76 23.59 15.21
CA GLU A 28 0.97 24.20 16.28
C GLU A 28 -0.54 24.00 16.05
N LEU A 29 -1.02 24.16 14.81
CA LEU A 29 -2.41 23.89 14.43
C LEU A 29 -2.79 22.40 14.61
N LEU A 30 -1.89 21.50 14.23
CA LEU A 30 -2.06 20.05 14.40
C LEU A 30 -2.25 19.68 15.87
N ASP A 31 -1.39 20.20 16.75
CA ASP A 31 -1.48 19.94 18.18
C ASP A 31 -2.81 20.48 18.77
N ALA A 32 -3.27 21.65 18.30
CA ALA A 32 -4.54 22.22 18.73
C ALA A 32 -5.74 21.37 18.30
N MET A 33 -5.78 20.95 17.03
CA MET A 33 -6.86 20.10 16.49
C MET A 33 -6.88 18.70 17.11
N HIS A 34 -5.71 18.11 17.36
CA HIS A 34 -5.63 16.79 17.95
C HIS A 34 -6.16 16.78 19.40
N ARG A 35 -5.88 17.83 20.19
CA ARG A 35 -6.35 17.99 21.57
C ARG A 35 -7.87 18.18 21.68
N TYR A 36 -8.53 18.68 20.63
CA TYR A 36 -9.97 18.89 20.64
C TYR A 36 -10.71 17.55 20.69
N ARG A 37 -11.36 17.22 21.81
CA ARG A 37 -12.11 15.97 21.98
C ARG A 37 -13.57 16.17 21.56
N ILE A 38 -14.07 15.27 20.71
CA ILE A 38 -15.51 15.17 20.45
C ILE A 38 -16.11 14.37 21.61
N PRO A 39 -17.14 14.89 22.30
CA PRO A 39 -17.78 14.16 23.40
C PRO A 39 -18.34 12.83 22.92
N MET A 40 -18.15 11.77 23.72
CA MET A 40 -18.77 10.48 23.45
C MET A 40 -20.29 10.60 23.49
N PRO A 41 -21.01 10.02 22.52
CA PRO A 41 -22.45 9.96 22.55
C PRO A 41 -22.90 8.90 23.57
N PRO A 42 -24.14 8.96 24.08
CA PRO A 42 -24.78 7.75 24.58
C PRO A 42 -24.83 6.70 23.46
N ALA A 43 -24.72 5.41 23.78
CA ALA A 43 -24.68 4.32 22.79
C ALA A 43 -26.06 4.00 22.14
N GLY A 44 -26.89 5.03 21.95
CA GLY A 44 -28.04 4.96 21.08
C GLY A 44 -27.61 5.14 19.62
N GLU A 45 -28.25 4.39 18.72
CA GLU A 45 -27.85 4.27 17.31
C GLU A 45 -27.78 5.62 16.57
N ASP A 46 -28.79 6.49 16.72
CA ASP A 46 -28.80 7.84 16.13
C ASP A 46 -27.65 8.71 16.66
N ALA A 47 -27.28 8.51 17.93
CA ALA A 47 -26.21 9.25 18.58
C ALA A 47 -24.82 8.73 18.14
N LEU A 48 -24.69 7.42 17.88
CA LEU A 48 -23.50 6.82 17.26
C LEU A 48 -23.29 7.35 15.83
N LEU A 49 -24.35 7.46 15.02
CA LEU A 49 -24.28 8.00 13.66
C LEU A 49 -23.85 9.49 13.65
N GLU A 50 -24.42 10.33 14.51
CA GLU A 50 -24.02 11.74 14.60
C GLU A 50 -22.60 11.91 15.16
N PHE A 51 -22.19 11.06 16.11
CA PHE A 51 -20.82 11.03 16.60
C PHE A 51 -19.83 10.66 15.49
N ASP A 52 -20.13 9.59 14.74
CA ASP A 52 -19.34 9.14 13.58
C ASP A 52 -19.18 10.25 12.53
N ARG A 53 -20.25 10.99 12.23
CA ARG A 53 -20.20 12.16 11.35
C ARG A 53 -19.26 13.25 11.86
N ARG A 54 -19.34 13.61 13.15
CA ARG A 54 -18.47 14.64 13.74
C ARG A 54 -17.02 14.20 13.78
N GLN A 55 -16.79 12.94 14.13
CA GLN A 55 -15.48 12.32 14.16
C GLN A 55 -14.85 12.32 12.77
N SER A 56 -15.61 11.95 11.74
CA SER A 56 -15.19 12.00 10.33
C SER A 56 -14.73 13.38 9.89
N VAL A 57 -15.45 14.46 10.27
CA VAL A 57 -15.04 15.84 9.93
C VAL A 57 -13.72 16.23 10.62
N LYS A 58 -13.56 15.87 11.89
CA LYS A 58 -12.31 16.13 12.61
C LYS A 58 -11.14 15.36 11.99
N GLU A 59 -11.35 14.10 11.62
CA GLU A 59 -10.36 13.26 10.95
C GLU A 59 -9.95 13.85 9.61
N MET A 60 -10.91 14.28 8.78
CA MET A 60 -10.64 14.97 7.51
C MET A 60 -9.79 16.24 7.71
N MET A 61 -10.08 17.05 8.73
CA MET A 61 -9.27 18.24 9.03
C MET A 61 -7.85 17.88 9.48
N LEU A 62 -7.71 16.88 10.36
CA LEU A 62 -6.40 16.41 10.82
C LEU A 62 -5.57 15.86 9.67
N ASP A 63 -6.17 15.07 8.79
CA ASP A 63 -5.53 14.51 7.62
C ASP A 63 -5.04 15.62 6.68
N ARG A 64 -5.89 16.61 6.38
CA ARG A 64 -5.50 17.76 5.55
C ARG A 64 -4.34 18.56 6.15
N ILE A 65 -4.32 18.77 7.47
CA ILE A 65 -3.21 19.44 8.16
C ILE A 65 -1.93 18.60 8.07
N ILE A 66 -2.03 17.28 8.28
CA ILE A 66 -0.91 16.33 8.18
C ILE A 66 -0.30 16.39 6.78
N VAL A 67 -1.12 16.20 5.74
CA VAL A 67 -0.67 16.23 4.33
C VAL A 67 0.02 17.56 4.04
N THR A 68 -0.64 18.69 4.35
CA THR A 68 -0.06 20.03 4.12
C THR A 68 1.27 20.23 4.85
N THR A 69 1.41 19.68 6.06
CA THR A 69 2.65 19.76 6.85
C THR A 69 3.76 18.96 6.20
N ILE A 70 3.46 17.73 5.76
CA ILE A 70 4.43 16.86 5.08
C ILE A 70 4.88 17.52 3.78
N GLU A 71 3.96 18.01 2.93
CA GLU A 71 4.27 18.74 1.70
C GLU A 71 5.18 19.96 1.96
N THR A 72 4.89 20.72 3.01
CA THR A 72 5.69 21.90 3.37
C THR A 72 7.12 21.50 3.78
N ILE A 73 7.28 20.39 4.51
CA ILE A 73 8.59 19.85 4.91
C ILE A 73 9.36 19.35 3.68
N ASP A 74 8.67 18.68 2.77
CA ASP A 74 9.23 18.16 1.52
C ASP A 74 9.73 19.30 0.62
N ALA A 75 8.90 20.32 0.41
CA ALA A 75 9.26 21.51 -0.35
C ALA A 75 10.50 22.20 0.25
N ALA A 76 10.56 22.32 1.59
CA ALA A 76 11.75 22.87 2.25
C ALA A 76 13.00 22.01 1.99
N ARG A 77 12.88 20.68 2.05
CA ARG A 77 13.98 19.73 1.76
C ARG A 77 14.48 19.90 0.31
N MET A 78 13.57 19.94 -0.66
CA MET A 78 13.91 20.09 -2.08
C MET A 78 14.55 21.45 -2.40
N ILE A 79 14.00 22.53 -1.85
CA ILE A 79 14.61 23.87 -1.96
C ILE A 79 16.01 23.87 -1.33
N GLY A 80 16.18 23.18 -0.18
CA GLY A 80 17.47 23.03 0.49
C GLY A 80 18.47 22.22 -0.33
N ALA A 81 18.04 21.15 -1.00
CA ALA A 81 18.88 20.33 -1.87
C ALA A 81 19.39 21.12 -3.09
N ILE A 82 18.55 21.96 -3.70
CA ILE A 82 18.94 22.80 -4.85
C ILE A 82 19.75 24.02 -4.41
N GLY A 83 19.40 24.65 -3.29
CA GLY A 83 20.05 25.88 -2.81
C GLY A 83 21.36 25.67 -2.05
N GLY A 84 21.75 24.41 -1.83
CA GLY A 84 23.05 24.00 -1.28
C GLY A 84 23.20 24.15 0.24
N GLU A 85 24.42 23.93 0.73
CA GLU A 85 24.76 23.78 2.16
C GLU A 85 24.36 24.96 3.08
N LYS A 86 23.97 26.10 2.52
CA LYS A 86 23.55 27.29 3.29
C LYS A 86 22.07 27.25 3.68
N LEU A 87 21.27 26.35 3.12
CA LEU A 87 19.84 26.23 3.37
C LEU A 87 19.51 24.97 4.18
N VAL A 88 20.00 24.87 5.41
CA VAL A 88 19.77 23.71 6.28
C VAL A 88 18.55 23.97 7.18
N PRO A 89 17.65 22.98 7.37
CA PRO A 89 16.51 23.10 8.27
C PRO A 89 16.94 23.49 9.69
N THR A 90 16.36 24.56 10.22
CA THR A 90 16.63 25.00 11.58
C THR A 90 15.95 24.06 12.59
N GLY A 91 16.74 23.40 13.44
CA GLY A 91 16.23 22.48 14.45
C GLY A 91 15.79 21.11 13.90
N GLY A 92 16.23 20.77 12.67
CA GLY A 92 16.04 19.45 12.08
C GLY A 92 16.88 18.37 12.77
N LYS A 93 16.49 17.11 12.57
CA LYS A 93 17.23 15.95 13.09
C LYS A 93 18.49 15.70 12.22
N PRO A 94 19.57 15.08 12.75
CA PRO A 94 20.82 14.89 12.00
C PRO A 94 20.66 14.24 10.61
N TRP A 95 19.85 13.18 10.53
CA TRP A 95 19.57 12.47 9.27
C TRP A 95 18.94 13.38 8.19
N GLU A 96 18.13 14.38 8.55
CA GLU A 96 17.52 15.30 7.58
C GLU A 96 18.60 16.12 6.86
N ALA A 97 19.62 16.56 7.60
CA ALA A 97 20.76 17.27 7.04
C ALA A 97 21.69 16.35 6.22
N SER A 98 21.76 15.05 6.56
CA SER A 98 22.51 14.05 5.78
C SER A 98 21.81 13.71 4.47
N VAL A 99 20.48 13.50 4.48
CA VAL A 99 19.66 13.35 3.28
C VAL A 99 19.81 14.55 2.37
N GLN A 100 19.64 15.78 2.88
CA GLN A 100 19.76 16.97 2.05
C GLN A 100 21.15 17.10 1.41
N ARG A 101 22.22 16.75 2.13
CA ARG A 101 23.58 16.75 1.58
C ARG A 101 23.74 15.73 0.47
N ILE A 102 23.18 14.53 0.62
CA ILE A 102 23.19 13.50 -0.43
C ILE A 102 22.40 13.98 -1.65
N LEU A 103 21.19 14.52 -1.45
CA LEU A 103 20.38 15.05 -2.55
C LEU A 103 21.13 16.18 -3.29
N HIS A 104 21.69 17.14 -2.55
CA HIS A 104 22.48 18.23 -3.14
C HIS A 104 23.68 17.70 -3.95
N ALA A 105 24.48 16.81 -3.37
CA ALA A 105 25.62 16.20 -4.06
C ALA A 105 25.18 15.39 -5.29
N GLY A 106 24.05 14.68 -5.20
CA GLY A 106 23.47 13.93 -6.29
C GLY A 106 23.02 14.82 -7.45
N TYR A 107 22.32 15.91 -7.17
CA TYR A 107 21.92 16.90 -8.19
C TYR A 107 23.13 17.58 -8.86
N ASP A 108 24.22 17.80 -8.12
CA ASP A 108 25.47 18.35 -8.63
C ASP A 108 26.37 17.30 -9.32
N GLY A 109 25.97 16.01 -9.35
CA GLY A 109 26.72 14.92 -9.97
C GLY A 109 27.99 14.50 -9.20
N GLN A 110 28.08 14.81 -7.91
CA GLN A 110 29.24 14.50 -7.05
C GLN A 110 29.11 13.12 -6.40
N LEU A 111 29.39 12.06 -7.16
CA LEU A 111 29.25 10.67 -6.71
C LEU A 111 30.05 10.36 -5.43
N GLU A 112 31.31 10.78 -5.37
CA GLU A 112 32.19 10.53 -4.21
C GLU A 112 31.63 11.15 -2.91
N SER A 113 31.02 12.34 -3.03
CA SER A 113 30.37 13.02 -1.91
C SER A 113 29.15 12.25 -1.40
N VAL A 114 28.37 11.64 -2.30
CA VAL A 114 27.23 10.79 -1.95
C VAL A 114 27.70 9.55 -1.18
N GLN A 115 28.68 8.83 -1.73
CA GLN A 115 29.23 7.62 -1.12
C GLN A 115 29.88 7.88 0.25
N LEU A 116 30.47 9.05 0.45
CA LEU A 116 31.06 9.43 1.75
C LEU A 116 30.00 9.70 2.83
N VAL A 117 28.86 10.28 2.47
CA VAL A 117 27.82 10.69 3.43
C VAL A 117 26.83 9.56 3.72
N LEU A 118 26.60 8.66 2.77
CA LEU A 118 25.58 7.60 2.89
C LEU A 118 25.79 6.67 4.12
N PRO A 119 27.00 6.15 4.42
CA PRO A 119 27.19 5.30 5.60
C PRO A 119 26.82 6.00 6.91
N ARG A 120 27.08 7.31 6.99
CA ARG A 120 26.67 8.14 8.13
C ARG A 120 25.16 8.28 8.20
N LEU A 121 24.48 8.47 7.07
CA LEU A 121 23.02 8.50 7.04
C LEU A 121 22.43 7.19 7.58
N LEU A 122 22.94 6.04 7.12
CA LEU A 122 22.46 4.73 7.58
C LEU A 122 22.60 4.57 9.11
N GLN A 123 23.73 5.00 9.68
CA GLN A 123 23.93 5.02 11.13
C GLN A 123 22.95 5.97 11.85
N GLU A 124 22.72 7.18 11.30
CA GLU A 124 21.81 8.17 11.88
C GLU A 124 20.34 7.74 11.80
N LEU A 125 19.99 6.87 10.85
CA LEU A 125 18.67 6.26 10.70
C LEU A 125 18.48 5.07 11.65
N SER A 126 19.53 4.30 11.93
CA SER A 126 19.44 3.13 12.81
C SER A 126 18.80 3.47 14.17
N GLY A 127 17.83 2.66 14.60
CA GLY A 127 17.09 2.85 15.85
C GLY A 127 15.95 3.87 15.81
N ARG A 128 15.52 4.32 14.63
CA ARG A 128 14.35 5.21 14.49
C ARG A 128 13.12 4.43 14.01
N PRO A 129 11.92 4.74 14.55
CA PRO A 129 10.69 4.10 14.09
C PRO A 129 10.30 4.63 12.71
N LEU A 130 10.15 3.71 11.75
CA LEU A 130 9.50 3.94 10.45
C LEU A 130 7.98 3.74 10.54
N LEU A 131 7.55 2.82 11.41
CA LEU A 131 6.15 2.53 11.60
C LEU A 131 5.45 3.67 12.36
N TYR A 132 4.16 3.84 12.09
CA TYR A 132 3.31 4.75 12.87
C TYR A 132 1.94 4.13 13.09
N VAL A 133 1.26 4.55 14.16
CA VAL A 133 -0.14 4.18 14.41
C VAL A 133 -1.03 5.25 13.75
N PRO A 134 -2.07 4.86 13.00
CA PRO A 134 -3.04 5.81 12.43
C PRO A 134 -3.75 6.62 13.51
N LEU A 135 -4.22 7.81 13.15
CA LEU A 135 -5.00 8.64 14.08
C LEU A 135 -6.28 7.96 14.56
N ALA A 136 -6.96 7.22 13.66
CA ALA A 136 -8.16 6.46 13.97
C ALA A 136 -7.91 5.41 15.07
N ARG A 137 -6.68 4.87 15.18
CA ARG A 137 -6.26 3.89 16.19
C ARG A 137 -5.53 4.53 17.38
N GLY A 138 -5.71 5.84 17.60
CA GLY A 138 -5.11 6.54 18.73
C GLY A 138 -3.64 6.93 18.56
N GLY A 139 -3.12 6.89 17.32
CA GLY A 139 -1.74 7.27 17.03
C GLY A 139 -1.42 8.75 17.28
N SER A 140 -0.13 9.05 17.46
CA SER A 140 0.34 10.42 17.64
C SER A 140 0.55 11.12 16.29
N PRO A 141 -0.09 12.27 16.04
CA PRO A 141 0.06 13.01 14.78
C PRO A 141 1.52 13.41 14.49
N ARG A 142 2.28 13.78 15.53
CA ARG A 142 3.69 14.14 15.38
C ARG A 142 4.58 12.95 15.01
N LYS A 143 4.27 11.76 15.53
CA LYS A 143 5.00 10.52 15.17
C LYS A 143 4.67 10.12 13.73
N LEU A 144 3.41 10.21 13.32
CA LEU A 144 2.96 9.96 11.96
C LEU A 144 3.67 10.89 10.96
N ILE A 145 3.67 12.21 11.19
CA ILE A 145 4.39 13.15 10.32
C ILE A 145 5.88 12.82 10.26
N ALA A 146 6.51 12.53 11.41
CA ALA A 146 7.94 12.19 11.44
C ALA A 146 8.27 10.93 10.63
N ALA A 147 7.43 9.90 10.71
CA ALA A 147 7.56 8.67 9.93
C ALA A 147 7.37 8.93 8.44
N ARG A 148 6.26 9.59 8.04
CA ARG A 148 5.99 9.88 6.62
C ARG A 148 7.02 10.82 5.98
N CYS A 149 7.52 11.81 6.71
CA CYS A 149 8.64 12.64 6.22
C CYS A 149 9.92 11.83 6.01
N MET A 150 10.16 10.80 6.84
CA MET A 150 11.27 9.87 6.62
C MET A 150 11.03 9.02 5.38
N HIS A 151 9.83 8.45 5.20
CA HIS A 151 9.49 7.68 4.01
C HIS A 151 9.70 8.49 2.73
N ARG A 152 9.18 9.73 2.65
CA ARG A 152 9.41 10.60 1.49
C ARG A 152 10.88 10.85 1.20
N ALA A 153 11.66 11.14 2.24
CA ALA A 153 13.10 11.30 2.10
C ALA A 153 13.78 10.03 1.58
N MET A 154 13.32 8.85 1.99
CA MET A 154 13.85 7.59 1.47
C MET A 154 13.42 7.34 0.03
N HIS A 155 12.18 7.69 -0.35
CA HIS A 155 11.73 7.67 -1.75
C HIS A 155 12.64 8.51 -2.64
N ASP A 156 12.94 9.76 -2.24
CA ASP A 156 13.84 10.64 -2.99
C ASP A 156 15.21 9.99 -3.23
N LEU A 157 15.77 9.35 -2.20
CA LEU A 157 17.06 8.66 -2.31
C LEU A 157 16.97 7.39 -3.17
N LEU A 158 15.89 6.62 -3.06
CA LEU A 158 15.68 5.40 -3.85
C LEU A 158 15.43 5.69 -5.33
N VAL A 159 14.97 6.90 -5.67
CA VAL A 159 14.94 7.38 -7.06
C VAL A 159 16.32 7.86 -7.52
N LEU A 160 17.04 8.58 -6.65
CA LEU A 160 18.34 9.17 -7.00
C LEU A 160 19.46 8.14 -7.15
N LEU A 161 19.63 7.24 -6.17
CA LEU A 161 20.81 6.37 -6.07
C LEU A 161 20.98 5.43 -7.27
N PRO A 162 19.94 4.71 -7.77
CA PRO A 162 20.09 3.85 -8.95
C PRO A 162 20.49 4.64 -10.20
N ARG A 163 19.99 5.87 -10.36
CA ARG A 163 20.31 6.74 -11.51
C ARG A 163 21.75 7.24 -11.52
N LEU A 164 22.39 7.23 -10.36
CA LEU A 164 23.82 7.49 -10.20
C LEU A 164 24.67 6.23 -10.38
N GLY A 165 24.06 5.07 -10.68
CA GLY A 165 24.74 3.77 -10.78
C GLY A 165 25.08 3.13 -9.44
N LEU A 166 24.49 3.61 -8.33
CA LEU A 166 24.74 3.14 -6.97
C LEU A 166 23.73 2.03 -6.56
N PHE A 167 23.78 0.90 -7.26
CA PHE A 167 22.82 -0.20 -7.06
C PHE A 167 23.02 -0.90 -5.72
N ARG A 168 24.28 -1.16 -5.35
CA ARG A 168 24.63 -1.75 -4.05
C ARG A 168 24.08 -0.92 -2.89
N GLU A 169 24.33 0.38 -2.92
CA GLU A 169 23.87 1.34 -1.91
C GLU A 169 22.35 1.40 -1.84
N THR A 170 21.67 1.28 -2.99
CA THR A 170 20.20 1.21 -3.04
C THR A 170 19.69 -0.05 -2.34
N CYS A 171 20.27 -1.22 -2.63
CA CYS A 171 19.94 -2.48 -1.97
C CYS A 171 20.21 -2.42 -0.46
N GLN A 172 21.34 -1.82 -0.04
CA GLN A 172 21.65 -1.59 1.38
C GLN A 172 20.61 -0.71 2.07
N LEU A 173 20.14 0.35 1.40
CA LEU A 173 19.10 1.22 1.94
C LEU A 173 17.77 0.47 2.10
N ILE A 174 17.33 -0.28 1.09
CA ILE A 174 16.10 -1.10 1.17
C ILE A 174 16.21 -2.12 2.31
N ALA A 175 17.33 -2.84 2.41
CA ALA A 175 17.56 -3.81 3.47
C ALA A 175 17.55 -3.17 4.86
N MET A 176 18.20 -2.00 5.03
CA MET A 176 18.20 -1.27 6.29
C MET A 176 16.80 -0.81 6.68
N LEU A 177 16.00 -0.30 5.74
CA LEU A 177 14.63 0.12 6.03
C LEU A 177 13.75 -1.05 6.47
N GLN A 178 13.93 -2.22 5.84
CA GLN A 178 13.27 -3.46 6.28
C GLN A 178 13.68 -3.86 7.70
N GLU A 179 14.95 -3.71 8.05
CA GLU A 179 15.46 -4.00 9.39
C GLU A 179 14.93 -3.01 10.44
N MET A 180 14.86 -1.71 10.10
CA MET A 180 14.34 -0.68 10.99
C MET A 180 12.89 -0.97 11.42
N GLU A 181 12.04 -1.43 10.50
CA GLU A 181 10.67 -1.82 10.84
C GLU A 181 10.62 -2.99 11.82
N ARG A 182 11.52 -3.97 11.64
CA ARG A 182 11.61 -5.14 12.50
C ARG A 182 12.10 -4.81 13.90
N GLU A 183 13.13 -3.97 14.00
CA GLU A 183 13.76 -3.63 15.28
C GLU A 183 12.99 -2.57 16.09
N ASN A 184 12.14 -1.77 15.43
CA ASN A 184 11.43 -0.65 16.06
C ASN A 184 9.90 -0.74 15.92
N PRO A 185 9.26 -1.78 16.48
CA PRO A 185 7.81 -1.90 16.45
C PRO A 185 7.14 -0.79 17.27
N VAL A 186 6.03 -0.24 16.77
CA VAL A 186 5.27 0.85 17.42
C VAL A 186 4.04 0.38 18.20
N GLY A 187 3.91 -0.94 18.41
CA GLY A 187 2.78 -1.58 19.08
C GLY A 187 1.72 -2.13 18.10
N PRO A 188 0.61 -2.67 18.64
CA PRO A 188 -0.47 -3.23 17.82
C PRO A 188 -1.09 -2.14 16.92
N GLY A 189 -1.39 -2.51 15.68
CA GLY A 189 -2.01 -1.60 14.70
C GLY A 189 -1.07 -0.59 14.04
N GLY A 190 0.25 -0.76 14.19
CA GLY A 190 1.24 -0.02 13.41
C GLY A 190 1.11 -0.29 11.91
N ILE A 191 1.17 0.78 11.11
CA ILE A 191 1.20 0.72 9.64
C ILE A 191 2.65 0.78 9.16
N THR A 192 2.95 -0.09 8.21
CA THR A 192 4.15 -0.07 7.36
C THR A 192 3.81 0.61 6.03
N GLU A 193 4.78 1.34 5.46
CA GLU A 193 4.72 1.83 4.07
C GLU A 193 5.93 1.29 3.26
N PHE A 194 6.51 0.18 3.72
CA PHE A 194 7.67 -0.45 3.09
C PHE A 194 7.35 -0.96 1.69
N ASP A 195 6.09 -1.35 1.42
CA ASP A 195 5.60 -1.69 0.09
C ASP A 195 5.86 -0.59 -0.94
N ARG A 196 5.55 0.65 -0.57
CA ARG A 196 5.79 1.82 -1.43
C ARG A 196 7.28 2.07 -1.60
N ILE A 197 8.04 2.04 -0.51
CA ILE A 197 9.50 2.25 -0.51
C ILE A 197 10.18 1.21 -1.41
N PHE A 198 9.87 -0.07 -1.20
CA PHE A 198 10.38 -1.17 -2.00
C PHE A 198 9.99 -0.99 -3.46
N ALA A 199 8.72 -0.69 -3.75
CA ALA A 199 8.26 -0.49 -5.12
C ALA A 199 9.01 0.64 -5.82
N THR A 200 9.22 1.79 -5.18
CA THR A 200 9.99 2.90 -5.76
C THR A 200 11.44 2.50 -6.06
N GLY A 201 12.14 1.90 -5.08
CA GLY A 201 13.53 1.48 -5.30
C GLY A 201 13.64 0.41 -6.38
N TYR A 202 12.81 -0.64 -6.30
CA TYR A 202 12.80 -1.73 -7.26
C TYR A 202 12.45 -1.26 -8.68
N LYS A 203 11.36 -0.51 -8.86
CA LYS A 203 10.99 0.04 -10.18
C LYS A 203 12.11 0.91 -10.76
N THR A 204 12.76 1.74 -9.93
CA THR A 204 13.86 2.60 -10.40
C THR A 204 15.06 1.77 -10.85
N ILE A 205 15.43 0.72 -10.11
CA ILE A 205 16.48 -0.23 -10.53
C ILE A 205 16.11 -0.85 -11.88
N VAL A 206 14.89 -1.40 -12.04
CA VAL A 206 14.45 -2.02 -13.30
C VAL A 206 14.46 -1.00 -14.45
N ARG A 207 13.99 0.24 -14.24
CA ARG A 207 14.06 1.32 -15.24
C ARG A 207 15.50 1.58 -15.68
N CYS A 208 16.43 1.63 -14.74
CA CYS A 208 17.87 1.78 -15.01
C CYS A 208 18.44 0.61 -15.83
N LEU A 209 18.05 -0.64 -15.50
CA LEU A 209 18.48 -1.82 -16.28
C LEU A 209 17.97 -1.79 -17.72
N VAL A 210 16.69 -1.41 -17.92
CA VAL A 210 16.12 -1.27 -19.26
C VAL A 210 16.86 -0.19 -20.06
N HIS A 211 17.13 0.97 -19.45
CA HIS A 211 17.87 2.05 -20.10
C HIS A 211 19.30 1.62 -20.50
N ALA A 212 20.02 0.92 -19.61
CA ALA A 212 21.35 0.40 -19.92
C ALA A 212 21.33 -0.63 -21.06
N ALA A 213 20.34 -1.55 -21.06
CA ALA A 213 20.16 -2.52 -22.13
C ALA A 213 19.89 -1.85 -23.49
N ASP A 214 19.14 -0.74 -23.52
CA ASP A 214 18.87 0.05 -24.73
C ASP A 214 20.12 0.77 -25.24
N GLU A 215 20.89 1.42 -24.36
CA GLU A 215 22.14 2.08 -24.74
C GLU A 215 23.16 1.08 -25.31
N GLU A 216 23.26 -0.12 -24.73
CA GLU A 216 24.16 -1.19 -25.15
C GLU A 216 23.63 -2.04 -26.32
N LYS A 217 22.34 -1.91 -26.66
CA LYS A 217 21.64 -2.77 -27.63
C LYS A 217 21.69 -4.26 -27.26
N ARG A 218 21.52 -4.57 -25.96
CA ARG A 218 21.43 -5.94 -25.45
C ARG A 218 20.12 -6.59 -25.89
N SER A 219 20.13 -7.91 -25.99
CA SER A 219 18.92 -8.67 -26.33
C SER A 219 17.93 -8.68 -25.16
N ASP A 220 16.66 -8.97 -25.45
CA ASP A 220 15.64 -9.16 -24.39
C ASP A 220 16.01 -10.32 -23.47
N GLU A 221 16.69 -11.37 -23.98
CA GLU A 221 17.17 -12.50 -23.18
C GLU A 221 18.24 -12.05 -22.16
N ASP A 222 19.20 -11.21 -22.57
CA ASP A 222 20.23 -10.68 -21.68
C ASP A 222 19.63 -9.78 -20.59
N LEU A 223 18.66 -8.93 -20.96
CA LEU A 223 17.95 -8.05 -20.03
C LEU A 223 17.18 -8.87 -18.99
N LEU A 224 16.46 -9.91 -19.42
CA LEU A 224 15.71 -10.78 -18.52
C LEU A 224 16.64 -11.55 -17.58
N GLY A 225 17.78 -12.05 -18.07
CA GLY A 225 18.77 -12.71 -17.21
C GLY A 225 19.31 -11.79 -16.10
N CYS A 226 19.74 -10.57 -16.46
CA CYS A 226 20.20 -9.60 -15.48
C CYS A 226 19.08 -9.16 -14.52
N LEU A 227 17.85 -9.00 -15.03
CA LEU A 227 16.68 -8.69 -14.21
C LEU A 227 16.41 -9.81 -13.19
N GLU A 228 16.50 -11.08 -13.57
CA GLU A 228 16.36 -12.21 -12.65
C GLU A 228 17.43 -12.17 -11.55
N ASP A 229 18.70 -11.98 -11.93
CA ASP A 229 19.83 -11.91 -11.00
C ASP A 229 19.67 -10.77 -9.97
N VAL A 230 19.24 -9.59 -10.42
CA VAL A 230 19.02 -8.42 -9.54
C VAL A 230 17.75 -8.57 -8.69
N SER A 231 16.71 -9.21 -9.24
CA SER A 231 15.43 -9.37 -8.56
C SER A 231 15.49 -10.37 -7.42
N GLU A 232 16.27 -11.45 -7.56
CA GLU A 232 16.33 -12.53 -6.59
C GLU A 232 16.63 -12.06 -5.14
N PRO A 233 17.70 -11.29 -4.86
CA PRO A 233 17.99 -10.84 -3.50
C PRO A 233 16.97 -9.80 -2.99
N LEU A 234 16.41 -8.96 -3.87
CA LEU A 234 15.37 -8.00 -3.50
C LEU A 234 14.06 -8.71 -3.14
N ILE A 235 13.69 -9.77 -3.86
CA ILE A 235 12.55 -10.63 -3.52
C ILE A 235 12.77 -11.31 -2.17
N ARG A 236 14.00 -11.70 -1.80
CA ARG A 236 14.28 -12.23 -0.46
C ARG A 236 13.98 -11.21 0.64
N ILE A 237 14.34 -9.94 0.45
CA ILE A 237 14.00 -8.85 1.38
C ILE A 237 12.48 -8.67 1.45
N TRP A 238 11.81 -8.63 0.29
CA TRP A 238 10.34 -8.53 0.20
C TRP A 238 9.64 -9.63 0.98
N LEU A 239 9.98 -10.89 0.72
CA LEU A 239 9.37 -12.04 1.39
C LEU A 239 9.66 -12.06 2.90
N ARG A 240 10.79 -11.51 3.35
CA ARG A 240 11.07 -11.33 4.79
C ARG A 240 10.14 -10.29 5.40
N HIS A 241 9.93 -9.17 4.72
CA HIS A 241 8.96 -8.14 5.13
C HIS A 241 7.54 -8.71 5.18
N CYS A 242 7.08 -9.39 4.12
CA CYS A 242 5.74 -9.97 4.04
C CYS A 242 5.43 -10.91 5.23
N ARG A 243 6.40 -11.68 5.73
CA ARG A 243 6.20 -12.55 6.91
C ARG A 243 5.90 -11.77 8.20
N GLY A 244 6.36 -10.54 8.32
CA GLY A 244 6.12 -9.67 9.48
C GLY A 244 4.80 -8.90 9.42
N VAL A 245 4.13 -8.89 8.27
CA VAL A 245 2.89 -8.12 8.04
C VAL A 245 1.67 -9.03 8.06
N ARG A 246 0.61 -8.54 8.73
CA ARG A 246 -0.72 -9.14 8.72
C ARG A 246 -1.60 -8.40 7.72
N PHE A 247 -2.13 -9.11 6.74
CA PHE A 247 -2.96 -8.53 5.67
C PHE A 247 -4.45 -8.63 5.92
N SER A 248 -4.87 -9.59 6.74
CA SER A 248 -6.28 -9.77 7.10
C SER A 248 -6.42 -10.12 8.58
N PRO A 249 -7.48 -9.65 9.24
CA PRO A 249 -7.84 -10.13 10.56
C PRO A 249 -8.03 -11.65 10.60
N LEU A 250 -8.46 -12.26 9.49
CA LEU A 250 -8.67 -13.71 9.42
C LEU A 250 -7.37 -14.53 9.48
N GLU A 251 -6.20 -13.90 9.28
CA GLU A 251 -4.93 -14.61 9.42
C GLU A 251 -4.63 -15.04 10.87
N ALA A 252 -5.24 -14.38 11.86
CA ALA A 252 -5.12 -14.81 13.26
C ALA A 252 -5.86 -16.12 13.55
N VAL A 253 -6.83 -16.50 12.70
CA VAL A 253 -7.65 -17.70 12.79
C VAL A 253 -7.43 -18.63 11.58
N ASN A 254 -6.24 -18.55 10.96
CA ASN A 254 -5.87 -19.46 9.87
C ASN A 254 -5.59 -20.88 10.35
N ASP A 255 -5.17 -21.06 11.60
CA ASP A 255 -5.04 -22.39 12.19
C ASP A 255 -6.42 -23.02 12.49
N GLU A 256 -6.47 -24.35 12.41
CA GLU A 256 -7.73 -25.10 12.53
C GLU A 256 -8.36 -24.95 13.92
N GLU A 257 -7.56 -24.86 14.98
CA GLU A 257 -8.05 -24.79 16.37
C GLU A 257 -8.75 -23.44 16.62
N ARG A 258 -8.11 -22.32 16.30
CA ARG A 258 -8.69 -20.99 16.44
C ARG A 258 -9.84 -20.75 15.47
N TRP A 259 -9.80 -21.37 14.29
CA TRP A 259 -10.94 -21.35 13.39
C TRP A 259 -12.17 -22.03 13.99
N LEU A 260 -11.99 -23.22 14.55
CA LEU A 260 -13.08 -23.94 15.21
C LEU A 260 -13.60 -23.16 16.41
N ASP A 261 -12.74 -22.47 17.15
CA ASP A 261 -13.15 -21.58 18.24
C ASP A 261 -14.03 -20.42 17.75
N LEU A 262 -13.57 -19.67 16.74
CA LEU A 262 -14.34 -18.58 16.14
C LEU A 262 -15.67 -19.06 15.56
N ARG A 263 -15.65 -20.20 14.87
CA ARG A 263 -16.85 -20.83 14.32
C ARG A 263 -17.84 -21.19 15.43
N GLN A 264 -17.38 -21.82 16.51
CA GLN A 264 -18.24 -22.20 17.64
C GLN A 264 -18.87 -20.97 18.29
N PHE A 265 -18.11 -19.89 18.46
CA PHE A 265 -18.63 -18.62 18.97
C PHE A 265 -19.76 -18.08 18.08
N ILE A 266 -19.54 -18.03 16.76
CA ILE A 266 -20.56 -17.56 15.81
C ILE A 266 -21.78 -18.48 15.81
N GLU A 267 -21.61 -19.80 15.79
CA GLU A 267 -22.71 -20.77 15.83
C GLU A 267 -23.54 -20.65 17.13
N THR A 268 -22.90 -20.26 18.24
CA THR A 268 -23.51 -20.19 19.58
C THR A 268 -24.26 -18.88 19.81
N TYR A 269 -23.65 -17.74 19.46
CA TYR A 269 -24.14 -16.40 19.79
C TYR A 269 -24.56 -15.58 18.58
N GLY A 270 -24.22 -16.02 17.37
CA GLY A 270 -24.42 -15.24 16.15
C GLY A 270 -25.87 -14.95 15.83
N HIS A 271 -26.81 -15.79 16.26
CA HIS A 271 -28.25 -15.56 16.07
C HIS A 271 -28.73 -14.27 16.74
N GLU A 272 -28.23 -13.99 17.95
CA GLU A 272 -28.59 -12.81 18.75
C GLU A 272 -27.72 -11.61 18.35
N LEU A 273 -26.42 -11.84 18.09
CA LEU A 273 -25.45 -10.79 17.78
C LEU A 273 -25.52 -10.27 16.34
N PHE A 274 -25.32 -11.12 15.35
CA PHE A 274 -25.02 -10.71 13.97
C PHE A 274 -26.29 -10.55 13.14
N THR A 275 -27.20 -9.70 13.62
CA THR A 275 -28.42 -9.32 12.89
C THR A 275 -28.09 -8.38 11.73
N GLN A 276 -28.98 -8.27 10.74
CA GLN A 276 -28.78 -7.33 9.62
C GLN A 276 -28.58 -5.87 10.08
N HIS A 277 -29.24 -5.49 11.18
CA HIS A 277 -29.11 -4.16 11.75
C HIS A 277 -27.75 -3.96 12.45
N PHE A 278 -27.33 -4.96 13.24
CA PHE A 278 -26.00 -4.97 13.87
C PHE A 278 -24.89 -4.84 12.84
N MET A 279 -25.03 -5.55 11.71
CA MET A 279 -24.04 -5.62 10.64
C MET A 279 -24.02 -4.39 9.71
N ASN A 280 -24.78 -3.33 10.03
CA ASN A 280 -24.68 -2.07 9.29
C ASN A 280 -23.27 -1.48 9.43
N PHE A 281 -22.68 -1.06 8.31
CA PHE A 281 -21.33 -0.48 8.25
C PHE A 281 -21.07 0.61 9.31
N GLY A 282 -22.01 1.54 9.50
CA GLY A 282 -21.86 2.64 10.47
C GLY A 282 -21.84 2.14 11.91
N ASN A 283 -22.65 1.13 12.21
CA ASN A 283 -22.69 0.50 13.53
C ASN A 283 -21.40 -0.26 13.83
N LEU A 284 -20.97 -1.14 12.91
CA LEU A 284 -19.72 -1.89 13.04
C LEU A 284 -18.52 -0.95 13.24
N ARG A 285 -18.45 0.13 12.46
CA ARG A 285 -17.39 1.14 12.60
C ARG A 285 -17.48 1.88 13.95
N GLY A 286 -18.69 2.22 14.40
CA GLY A 286 -18.93 2.83 15.71
C GLY A 286 -18.44 1.96 16.87
N ILE A 287 -18.77 0.66 16.85
CA ILE A 287 -18.31 -0.33 17.84
C ILE A 287 -16.78 -0.41 17.85
N MET A 288 -16.14 -0.48 16.68
CA MET A 288 -14.68 -0.53 16.61
C MET A 288 -14.01 0.75 17.11
N TYR A 289 -14.62 1.93 16.92
CA TYR A 289 -14.11 3.19 17.46
C TYR A 289 -14.24 3.27 18.99
N GLN A 290 -15.37 2.81 19.54
CA GLN A 290 -15.60 2.76 20.99
C GLN A 290 -14.72 1.69 21.66
N GLY A 291 -14.43 0.60 20.93
CA GLY A 291 -13.83 -0.61 21.44
C GLY A 291 -14.93 -1.64 21.76
N VAL A 292 -14.71 -2.87 21.30
CA VAL A 292 -15.62 -4.00 21.53
C VAL A 292 -15.84 -4.24 23.03
N ASP A 293 -14.79 -4.07 23.84
CA ASP A 293 -14.80 -4.13 25.31
C ASP A 293 -15.87 -3.22 25.92
N ALA A 294 -15.81 -1.92 25.60
CA ALA A 294 -16.77 -0.93 26.09
C ALA A 294 -18.18 -1.09 25.49
N TYR A 295 -18.31 -1.77 24.36
CA TYR A 295 -19.62 -2.12 23.81
C TYR A 295 -20.26 -3.29 24.57
N LEU A 296 -19.48 -4.31 24.93
CA LEU A 296 -19.97 -5.42 25.75
C LEU A 296 -20.37 -4.95 27.16
N GLU A 297 -19.56 -4.09 27.79
CA GLU A 297 -19.92 -3.46 29.08
C GLU A 297 -21.23 -2.66 28.97
N TRP A 298 -21.43 -1.93 27.86
CA TRP A 298 -22.66 -1.18 27.65
C TRP A 298 -23.88 -2.09 27.49
N LEU A 299 -23.73 -3.19 26.74
CA LEU A 299 -24.79 -4.18 26.54
C LEU A 299 -25.24 -4.79 27.88
N ASP A 300 -24.30 -5.16 28.75
CA ASP A 300 -24.60 -5.71 30.06
C ASP A 300 -25.45 -4.76 30.93
N GLU A 301 -25.21 -3.44 30.82
CA GLU A 301 -25.94 -2.43 31.60
C GLU A 301 -27.30 -2.01 31.00
N HIS A 302 -27.49 -2.16 29.68
CA HIS A 302 -28.60 -1.50 28.96
C HIS A 302 -29.48 -2.42 28.09
N ALA A 303 -29.10 -3.68 27.88
CA ALA A 303 -29.92 -4.63 27.13
C ALA A 303 -31.29 -4.84 27.81
N GLU A 304 -32.36 -4.89 27.03
CA GLU A 304 -33.70 -5.19 27.55
C GLU A 304 -33.82 -6.69 27.91
N GLU A 305 -34.70 -7.04 28.85
CA GLU A 305 -34.95 -8.44 29.22
C GLU A 305 -35.35 -9.26 27.97
N GLY A 306 -34.57 -10.31 27.66
CA GLY A 306 -34.77 -11.15 26.48
C GLY A 306 -33.85 -10.83 25.29
N GLU A 307 -33.06 -9.75 25.35
CA GLU A 307 -32.04 -9.43 24.36
C GLU A 307 -30.67 -9.96 24.81
N TYR A 308 -29.98 -10.69 23.93
CA TYR A 308 -28.64 -11.23 24.17
C TYR A 308 -28.51 -12.11 25.45
N ASP A 309 -29.62 -12.65 25.96
CA ASP A 309 -29.69 -13.42 27.22
C ASP A 309 -28.59 -14.48 27.30
N ARG A 310 -28.35 -15.21 26.20
CA ARG A 310 -27.35 -16.28 26.17
C ARG A 310 -25.94 -15.71 26.28
N LEU A 311 -25.62 -14.68 25.51
CA LEU A 311 -24.31 -14.04 25.53
C LEU A 311 -24.01 -13.44 26.91
N LEU A 312 -24.93 -12.64 27.46
CA LEU A 312 -24.74 -11.96 28.74
C LEU A 312 -24.61 -12.97 29.89
N THR A 313 -25.42 -14.02 29.91
CA THR A 313 -25.29 -15.10 30.90
C THR A 313 -23.94 -15.82 30.77
N ASP A 314 -23.51 -16.15 29.55
CA ASP A 314 -22.26 -16.87 29.32
C ASP A 314 -21.02 -16.01 29.57
N LEU A 315 -21.10 -14.67 29.45
CA LEU A 315 -19.99 -13.75 29.76
C LEU A 315 -19.55 -13.82 31.24
N ASP A 316 -20.51 -14.08 32.14
CA ASP A 316 -20.26 -14.24 33.58
C ASP A 316 -19.79 -15.66 33.97
N GLU A 317 -19.98 -16.65 33.09
CA GLU A 317 -19.73 -18.06 33.39
C GLU A 317 -18.69 -18.71 32.46
N SER A 318 -19.09 -18.98 31.21
CA SER A 318 -18.45 -19.94 30.32
C SER A 318 -17.58 -19.30 29.24
N LEU A 319 -17.76 -18.00 28.98
CA LEU A 319 -17.06 -17.20 27.99
C LEU A 319 -16.35 -16.02 28.66
N PRO A 320 -15.03 -16.12 28.94
CA PRO A 320 -14.29 -15.01 29.51
C PRO A 320 -14.42 -13.72 28.67
N HIS A 321 -14.61 -12.58 29.32
CA HIS A 321 -14.79 -11.27 28.67
C HIS A 321 -13.73 -10.98 27.59
N ASP A 322 -12.44 -11.11 27.93
CA ASP A 322 -11.33 -10.89 26.99
C ASP A 322 -11.41 -11.78 25.74
N ARG A 323 -11.93 -13.00 25.87
CA ARG A 323 -12.12 -13.93 24.76
C ARG A 323 -13.28 -13.50 23.88
N ALA A 324 -14.40 -13.09 24.47
CA ALA A 324 -15.53 -12.52 23.73
C ALA A 324 -15.09 -11.28 22.92
N VAL A 325 -14.33 -10.39 23.57
CA VAL A 325 -13.77 -9.19 22.93
C VAL A 325 -12.90 -9.58 21.74
N ALA A 326 -11.98 -10.54 21.91
CA ALA A 326 -11.08 -10.96 20.84
C ALA A 326 -11.83 -11.58 19.64
N LEU A 327 -12.78 -12.48 19.89
CA LEU A 327 -13.54 -13.17 18.84
C LEU A 327 -14.45 -12.19 18.10
N MET A 328 -15.17 -11.33 18.82
CA MET A 328 -16.05 -10.35 18.22
C MET A 328 -15.26 -9.27 17.45
N SER A 329 -14.09 -8.85 17.94
CA SER A 329 -13.19 -7.94 17.21
C SER A 329 -12.76 -8.54 15.87
N VAL A 330 -12.32 -9.81 15.85
CA VAL A 330 -11.92 -10.48 14.60
C VAL A 330 -13.09 -10.59 13.63
N THR A 331 -14.29 -10.92 14.11
CA THR A 331 -15.49 -10.99 13.25
C THR A 331 -15.86 -9.64 12.65
N ILE A 332 -15.92 -8.60 13.47
CA ILE A 332 -16.29 -7.24 13.02
C ILE A 332 -15.23 -6.69 12.07
N GLU A 333 -13.94 -6.81 12.41
CA GLU A 333 -12.84 -6.39 11.53
C GLU A 333 -12.88 -7.13 10.19
N ALA A 334 -13.09 -8.45 10.19
CA ALA A 334 -13.14 -9.24 8.97
C ALA A 334 -14.28 -8.81 8.04
N VAL A 335 -15.44 -8.48 8.58
CA VAL A 335 -16.57 -8.00 7.77
C VAL A 335 -16.38 -6.55 7.33
N LEU A 336 -15.85 -5.67 8.19
CA LEU A 336 -15.56 -4.29 7.80
C LEU A 336 -14.53 -4.23 6.66
N ASP A 337 -13.46 -5.02 6.74
CA ASP A 337 -12.42 -5.09 5.71
C ASP A 337 -12.93 -5.69 4.39
N ASN A 338 -14.01 -6.48 4.43
CA ASN A 338 -14.58 -7.20 3.28
C ASN A 338 -16.09 -6.92 3.15
N TYR A 339 -16.49 -5.66 3.33
CA TYR A 339 -17.91 -5.31 3.41
C TYR A 339 -18.64 -5.52 2.08
N ASN A 340 -17.92 -5.39 0.95
CA ASN A 340 -18.49 -5.67 -0.37
C ASN A 340 -18.85 -7.16 -0.52
N GLU A 341 -17.98 -8.06 -0.05
CA GLU A 341 -18.22 -9.50 -0.05
C GLU A 341 -19.35 -9.87 0.92
N TYR A 342 -19.47 -9.15 2.04
CA TYR A 342 -20.62 -9.25 2.94
C TYR A 342 -21.93 -8.84 2.26
N MET A 343 -21.92 -7.76 1.46
CA MET A 343 -23.09 -7.35 0.68
C MET A 343 -23.48 -8.39 -0.38
N ASP A 344 -22.51 -9.01 -1.06
CA ASP A 344 -22.76 -10.13 -1.96
C ASP A 344 -23.40 -11.31 -1.21
N TYR A 345 -22.84 -11.71 -0.06
CA TYR A 345 -23.40 -12.75 0.80
C TYR A 345 -24.85 -12.46 1.22
N ASN A 346 -25.14 -11.23 1.65
CA ASN A 346 -26.49 -10.78 2.00
C ASN A 346 -27.46 -10.87 0.82
N SER A 347 -27.00 -10.58 -0.40
CA SER A 347 -27.86 -10.57 -1.58
C SER A 347 -28.05 -11.96 -2.22
N THR A 348 -27.11 -12.87 -2.01
CA THR A 348 -27.01 -14.13 -2.77
C THR A 348 -27.63 -15.33 -2.06
N THR A 349 -27.66 -15.34 -0.72
CA THR A 349 -28.12 -16.51 0.05
C THR A 349 -29.05 -16.13 1.20
N THR A 350 -30.08 -16.94 1.45
CA THR A 350 -30.96 -16.82 2.62
C THR A 350 -30.27 -17.23 3.93
N GLN A 351 -29.05 -17.80 3.85
CA GLN A 351 -28.25 -18.06 5.04
C GLN A 351 -27.81 -16.76 5.72
N SER A 352 -27.76 -15.65 4.98
CA SER A 352 -27.38 -14.33 5.51
C SER A 352 -28.39 -13.74 6.50
N ASP A 353 -29.65 -14.19 6.46
CA ASP A 353 -30.67 -13.81 7.44
C ASP A 353 -30.41 -14.42 8.83
N ARG A 354 -29.45 -15.36 8.93
CA ARG A 354 -29.12 -16.13 10.13
C ARG A 354 -27.71 -15.78 10.59
N GLY A 355 -27.59 -14.95 11.61
CA GLY A 355 -26.28 -14.51 12.10
C GLY A 355 -25.39 -15.66 12.60
N GLU A 356 -25.97 -16.78 13.03
CA GLU A 356 -25.20 -17.99 13.39
C GLU A 356 -24.57 -18.72 12.19
N MET A 357 -24.94 -18.35 10.96
CA MET A 357 -24.34 -18.86 9.71
C MET A 357 -23.23 -17.95 9.18
N LEU A 358 -22.90 -16.83 9.85
CA LEU A 358 -21.90 -15.88 9.38
C LEU A 358 -20.51 -16.51 9.18
N TYR A 359 -20.19 -17.57 9.92
CA TYR A 359 -18.93 -18.31 9.77
C TYR A 359 -18.75 -18.86 8.34
N THR A 360 -19.84 -19.13 7.60
CA THR A 360 -19.72 -19.61 6.23
C THR A 360 -19.12 -18.53 5.33
N LEU A 361 -19.52 -17.26 5.49
CA LEU A 361 -18.88 -16.12 4.81
C LEU A 361 -17.41 -16.01 5.22
N LEU A 362 -17.12 -16.03 6.53
CA LEU A 362 -15.73 -15.90 7.00
C LEU A 362 -14.81 -16.99 6.45
N ASP A 363 -15.32 -18.20 6.18
CA ASP A 363 -14.53 -19.27 5.57
C ASP A 363 -14.18 -19.00 4.10
N PHE A 364 -15.12 -18.40 3.34
CA PHE A 364 -14.81 -17.89 1.99
C PHE A 364 -13.78 -16.75 2.05
N LEU A 365 -13.92 -15.83 3.01
CA LEU A 365 -12.97 -14.73 3.20
C LEU A 365 -11.58 -15.23 3.66
N ARG A 366 -11.49 -16.31 4.44
CA ARG A 366 -10.22 -16.97 4.77
C ARG A 366 -9.53 -17.51 3.53
N LEU A 367 -10.28 -18.15 2.63
CA LEU A 367 -9.74 -18.60 1.35
C LEU A 367 -9.25 -17.40 0.51
N MET A 368 -10.03 -16.33 0.43
CA MET A 368 -9.66 -15.11 -0.28
C MET A 368 -8.39 -14.48 0.30
N SER A 369 -8.32 -14.32 1.62
CA SER A 369 -7.13 -13.82 2.31
C SER A 369 -5.89 -14.68 2.04
N SER A 370 -6.04 -16.01 2.00
CA SER A 370 -4.91 -16.90 1.65
C SER A 370 -4.45 -16.71 0.20
N TYR A 371 -5.37 -16.39 -0.71
CA TYR A 371 -5.07 -16.05 -2.10
C TYR A 371 -4.37 -14.68 -2.21
N ASP A 372 -4.91 -13.64 -1.57
CA ASP A 372 -4.35 -12.29 -1.61
C ASP A 372 -2.95 -12.24 -0.96
N ARG A 373 -2.68 -13.07 0.04
CA ARG A 373 -1.33 -13.26 0.60
C ARG A 373 -0.34 -13.71 -0.48
N VAL A 374 -0.75 -14.60 -1.38
CA VAL A 374 0.09 -15.06 -2.49
C VAL A 374 0.26 -13.94 -3.52
N VAL A 375 -0.82 -13.23 -3.88
CA VAL A 375 -0.76 -12.06 -4.77
C VAL A 375 0.29 -11.08 -4.25
N TRP A 376 0.24 -10.77 -2.96
CA TRP A 376 1.18 -9.86 -2.32
C TRP A 376 2.63 -10.34 -2.37
N ASN A 377 2.87 -11.64 -2.15
CA ASN A 377 4.22 -12.21 -2.27
C ASN A 377 4.79 -12.09 -3.70
N LEU A 378 3.93 -12.09 -4.72
CA LEU A 378 4.29 -12.01 -6.12
C LEU A 378 4.44 -10.56 -6.64
N GLN A 379 4.15 -9.55 -5.81
CA GLN A 379 4.14 -8.14 -6.21
C GLN A 379 5.44 -7.67 -6.91
N PRO A 380 6.66 -8.02 -6.48
CA PRO A 380 7.88 -7.60 -7.19
C PRO A 380 7.91 -8.04 -8.66
N LEU A 381 7.35 -9.20 -8.98
CA LEU A 381 7.30 -9.70 -10.35
C LEU A 381 6.30 -8.91 -11.21
N VAL A 382 5.20 -8.45 -10.62
CA VAL A 382 4.23 -7.55 -11.26
C VAL A 382 4.86 -6.18 -11.51
N LEU A 383 5.58 -5.62 -10.53
CA LEU A 383 6.26 -4.32 -10.67
C LEU A 383 7.32 -4.32 -11.78
N ALA A 384 8.05 -5.43 -11.96
CA ALA A 384 9.01 -5.57 -13.05
C ALA A 384 8.30 -5.60 -14.41
N HIS A 385 7.21 -6.36 -14.53
CA HIS A 385 6.39 -6.41 -15.74
C HIS A 385 5.86 -5.03 -16.12
N GLU A 386 5.31 -4.28 -15.16
CA GLU A 386 4.81 -2.92 -15.36
C GLU A 386 5.89 -2.00 -15.95
N VAL A 387 7.13 -2.06 -15.43
CA VAL A 387 8.25 -1.25 -15.95
C VAL A 387 8.65 -1.67 -17.36
N LEU A 388 8.74 -2.97 -17.64
CA LEU A 388 9.07 -3.47 -19.00
C LEU A 388 8.06 -3.00 -20.03
N ILE A 389 6.77 -3.03 -19.67
CA ILE A 389 5.68 -2.57 -20.51
C ILE A 389 5.74 -1.06 -20.74
N ARG A 390 5.94 -0.26 -19.68
CA ARG A 390 6.07 1.21 -19.79
C ARG A 390 7.31 1.65 -20.56
N ALA A 391 8.34 0.82 -20.63
CA ALA A 391 9.55 1.07 -21.41
C ALA A 391 9.47 0.54 -22.86
N ASP A 392 8.28 0.15 -23.35
CA ASP A 392 8.05 -0.41 -24.69
C ASP A 392 8.87 -1.68 -25.01
N ARG A 393 9.30 -2.43 -23.97
CA ARG A 393 10.00 -3.72 -24.10
C ARG A 393 9.01 -4.88 -24.15
N LEU A 394 8.11 -4.85 -25.14
CA LEU A 394 6.96 -5.76 -25.23
C LEU A 394 7.36 -7.25 -25.34
N GLY A 395 8.49 -7.56 -26.00
CA GLY A 395 8.99 -8.94 -26.13
C GLY A 395 9.46 -9.52 -24.79
N ALA A 396 10.29 -8.76 -24.07
CA ALA A 396 10.70 -9.10 -22.70
C ALA A 396 9.49 -9.24 -21.76
N ALA A 397 8.55 -8.29 -21.80
CA ALA A 397 7.34 -8.33 -20.97
C ALA A 397 6.45 -9.55 -21.26
N GLU A 398 6.27 -9.91 -22.54
CA GLU A 398 5.50 -11.11 -22.91
C GLU A 398 6.18 -12.40 -22.41
N THR A 399 7.50 -12.49 -22.53
CA THR A 399 8.28 -13.63 -22.05
C THR A 399 8.19 -13.76 -20.54
N TRP A 400 8.38 -12.66 -19.82
CA TRP A 400 8.22 -12.57 -18.36
C TRP A 400 6.83 -13.02 -17.91
N ARG A 401 5.76 -12.53 -18.57
CA ARG A 401 4.37 -12.91 -18.28
C ARG A 401 4.12 -14.40 -18.51
N ASN A 402 4.66 -14.97 -19.58
CA ASN A 402 4.48 -16.40 -19.88
C ASN A 402 5.15 -17.26 -18.80
N THR A 403 6.40 -16.96 -18.44
CA THR A 403 7.11 -17.63 -17.35
C THR A 403 6.35 -17.51 -16.02
N PHE A 404 5.85 -16.31 -15.71
CA PHE A 404 5.04 -16.06 -14.51
C PHE A 404 3.75 -16.90 -14.49
N ALA A 405 3.04 -16.95 -15.62
CA ALA A 405 1.80 -17.72 -15.75
C ALA A 405 2.02 -19.24 -15.61
N GLU A 406 3.13 -19.75 -16.16
CA GLU A 406 3.51 -21.16 -16.04
C GLU A 406 3.83 -21.54 -14.60
N GLN A 407 4.61 -20.71 -13.90
CA GLN A 407 5.02 -20.98 -12.50
C GLN A 407 3.87 -20.85 -11.50
N THR A 408 2.97 -19.88 -11.70
CA THR A 408 1.89 -19.58 -10.73
C THR A 408 0.59 -20.32 -11.01
N GLY A 409 0.42 -20.90 -12.21
CA GLY A 409 -0.79 -21.61 -12.64
C GLY A 409 -1.24 -22.75 -11.71
N PRO A 410 -0.35 -23.66 -11.25
CA PRO A 410 -0.73 -24.73 -10.34
C PRO A 410 -1.29 -24.24 -9.00
N LEU A 411 -0.74 -23.13 -8.48
CA LEU A 411 -1.18 -22.54 -7.21
C LEU A 411 -2.57 -21.90 -7.33
N ALA A 412 -2.84 -21.23 -8.45
CA ALA A 412 -4.17 -20.66 -8.74
C ALA A 412 -5.22 -21.77 -8.85
N GLU A 413 -4.88 -22.89 -9.50
CA GLU A 413 -5.78 -24.04 -9.62
C GLU A 413 -6.10 -24.69 -8.26
N ASP A 414 -5.16 -24.70 -7.31
CA ASP A 414 -5.43 -25.19 -5.95
C ASP A 414 -6.48 -24.33 -5.23
N HIS A 415 -6.37 -23.00 -5.33
CA HIS A 415 -7.34 -22.07 -4.72
C HIS A 415 -8.74 -22.24 -5.35
N LEU A 416 -8.81 -22.39 -6.68
CA LEU A 416 -10.06 -22.68 -7.39
C LEU A 416 -10.67 -24.06 -7.02
N LYS A 417 -9.84 -25.05 -6.67
CA LYS A 417 -10.34 -26.34 -6.15
C LYS A 417 -10.92 -26.18 -4.75
N ARG A 418 -10.26 -25.43 -3.86
CA ARG A 418 -10.77 -25.14 -2.52
C ARG A 418 -12.07 -24.35 -2.57
N LEU A 419 -12.17 -23.35 -3.45
CA LEU A 419 -13.40 -22.60 -3.69
C LEU A 419 -14.56 -23.54 -4.08
N ARG A 420 -14.34 -24.43 -5.06
CA ARG A 420 -15.33 -25.43 -5.48
C ARG A 420 -15.75 -26.37 -4.34
N ARG A 421 -14.87 -26.66 -3.39
CA ARG A 421 -15.20 -27.45 -2.20
C ARG A 421 -16.12 -26.67 -1.27
N LEU A 422 -15.77 -25.42 -0.92
CA LEU A 422 -16.59 -24.56 -0.06
C LEU A 422 -17.97 -24.29 -0.67
N THR A 423 -18.04 -24.02 -1.98
CA THR A 423 -19.32 -23.84 -2.69
C THR A 423 -20.23 -25.06 -2.59
N ARG A 424 -19.67 -26.28 -2.65
CA ARG A 424 -20.45 -27.51 -2.50
C ARG A 424 -20.86 -27.77 -1.05
N GLU A 425 -19.96 -27.48 -0.11
CA GLU A 425 -20.19 -27.71 1.32
C GLU A 425 -21.28 -26.81 1.87
N TYR A 426 -21.22 -25.50 1.58
CA TYR A 426 -22.19 -24.53 2.08
C TYR A 426 -23.37 -24.29 1.14
N GLY A 427 -23.35 -24.86 -0.08
CA GLY A 427 -24.44 -24.73 -1.04
C GLY A 427 -24.67 -23.30 -1.54
N MET A 428 -23.64 -22.47 -1.56
CA MET A 428 -23.69 -21.07 -1.99
C MET A 428 -22.49 -20.70 -2.84
N GLN A 429 -22.66 -19.73 -3.74
CA GLN A 429 -21.59 -19.22 -4.61
C GLN A 429 -21.50 -17.70 -4.46
N LEU A 430 -20.48 -17.23 -3.74
CA LEU A 430 -20.16 -15.80 -3.66
C LEU A 430 -19.42 -15.39 -4.93
N ARG A 431 -20.02 -14.50 -5.71
CA ARG A 431 -19.47 -14.05 -6.99
C ARG A 431 -18.23 -13.19 -6.78
N SER A 432 -18.29 -12.28 -5.82
CA SER A 432 -17.15 -11.45 -5.39
C SER A 432 -15.87 -12.29 -5.18
N VAL A 433 -15.96 -13.33 -4.34
CA VAL A 433 -14.84 -14.23 -4.05
C VAL A 433 -14.48 -15.11 -5.27
N ALA A 434 -15.48 -15.62 -6.00
CA ALA A 434 -15.24 -16.47 -7.16
C ALA A 434 -14.51 -15.73 -8.28
N ASP A 435 -14.89 -14.47 -8.52
CA ASP A 435 -14.30 -13.63 -9.54
C ASP A 435 -12.88 -13.24 -9.15
N ARG A 436 -12.65 -12.84 -7.89
CA ARG A 436 -11.31 -12.54 -7.38
C ARG A 436 -10.34 -13.70 -7.55
N LEU A 437 -10.73 -14.92 -7.17
CA LEU A 437 -9.90 -16.11 -7.40
C LEU A 437 -9.80 -16.49 -8.89
N GLY A 438 -10.86 -16.24 -9.64
CA GLY A 438 -10.97 -16.49 -11.09
C GLY A 438 -10.02 -15.65 -11.93
N GLN A 439 -9.67 -14.45 -11.47
CA GLN A 439 -8.64 -13.58 -12.06
C GLN A 439 -7.27 -14.29 -12.15
N ARG A 440 -7.00 -15.26 -11.26
CA ARG A 440 -5.67 -15.89 -11.11
C ARG A 440 -4.60 -14.81 -10.88
N PHE A 441 -3.35 -15.22 -10.77
CA PHE A 441 -2.26 -14.27 -10.48
C PHE A 441 -1.85 -13.41 -11.70
N VAL A 442 -2.35 -13.73 -12.90
CA VAL A 442 -1.94 -13.08 -14.16
C VAL A 442 -2.74 -11.82 -14.50
N GLN A 443 -3.89 -11.60 -13.84
CA GLN A 443 -4.77 -10.47 -14.16
C GLN A 443 -4.08 -9.10 -14.03
N PRO A 444 -3.26 -8.82 -12.99
CA PRO A 444 -2.54 -7.55 -12.91
C PRO A 444 -1.66 -7.28 -14.15
N LEU A 445 -0.99 -8.32 -14.68
CA LEU A 445 -0.15 -8.20 -15.88
C LEU A 445 -0.99 -7.93 -17.15
N ASN A 446 -2.24 -8.44 -17.19
CA ASN A 446 -3.17 -8.10 -18.27
C ASN A 446 -3.62 -6.63 -18.17
N ASN A 447 -3.82 -6.12 -16.95
CA ASN A 447 -4.16 -4.71 -16.72
C ASN A 447 -3.01 -3.78 -17.15
N ASP A 448 -1.76 -4.09 -16.82
CA ASP A 448 -0.59 -3.31 -17.26
C ASP A 448 -0.54 -3.17 -18.78
N ARG A 449 -0.75 -4.28 -19.50
CA ARG A 449 -0.77 -4.30 -20.96
C ARG A 449 -1.91 -3.47 -21.53
N LEU A 450 -3.08 -3.47 -20.89
CA LEU A 450 -4.21 -2.62 -21.30
C LEU A 450 -3.88 -1.15 -21.16
N ARG A 451 -3.30 -0.76 -20.02
CA ARG A 451 -2.87 0.63 -19.75
C ARG A 451 -1.85 1.10 -20.79
N ALA A 452 -0.87 0.27 -21.11
CA ALA A 452 0.16 0.60 -22.09
C ALA A 452 -0.33 0.83 -23.52
N LEU A 453 -1.53 0.37 -23.85
CA LEU A 453 -2.14 0.63 -25.16
C LEU A 453 -2.86 1.99 -25.22
N VAL A 454 -3.11 2.64 -24.08
CA VAL A 454 -3.87 3.91 -23.99
C VAL A 454 -3.11 5.06 -24.64
N GLU A 455 -1.89 5.36 -24.18
CA GLU A 455 -1.08 6.46 -24.71
C GLU A 455 -0.83 6.32 -26.23
N PRO A 456 -0.36 5.15 -26.74
CA PRO A 456 -0.18 4.96 -28.18
C PRO A 456 -1.50 5.08 -28.97
N ALA A 457 -2.62 4.64 -28.41
CA ALA A 457 -3.93 4.78 -29.08
C ALA A 457 -4.35 6.26 -29.18
N ILE A 458 -4.12 7.05 -28.13
CA ILE A 458 -4.38 8.49 -28.11
C ILE A 458 -3.45 9.22 -29.09
N GLU A 459 -2.16 8.89 -29.10
CA GLU A 459 -1.19 9.51 -30.01
C GLU A 459 -1.49 9.19 -31.47
N GLN A 460 -1.78 7.92 -31.81
CA GLN A 460 -2.17 7.51 -33.15
C GLN A 460 -3.42 8.25 -33.63
N SER A 461 -4.38 8.46 -32.73
CA SER A 461 -5.58 9.24 -33.02
C SER A 461 -5.27 10.72 -33.26
N ARG A 462 -4.44 11.34 -32.40
CA ARG A 462 -4.03 12.75 -32.52
C ARG A 462 -3.24 13.03 -33.81
N THR A 463 -2.35 12.11 -34.20
CA THR A 463 -1.46 12.23 -35.35
C THR A 463 -2.08 11.75 -36.67
N GLY A 464 -3.28 11.14 -36.62
CA GLY A 464 -3.96 10.59 -37.80
C GLY A 464 -3.28 9.34 -38.37
N GLN A 465 -2.50 8.63 -37.56
CA GLN A 465 -1.87 7.36 -37.92
C GLN A 465 -2.89 6.21 -37.93
N THR A 466 -2.50 5.07 -38.49
CA THR A 466 -3.32 3.86 -38.46
C THR A 466 -3.54 3.43 -37.00
N PRO A 467 -4.79 3.22 -36.55
CA PRO A 467 -5.13 2.97 -35.15
C PRO A 467 -4.88 1.51 -34.73
N VAL A 468 -3.62 1.06 -34.84
CA VAL A 468 -3.23 -0.32 -34.49
C VAL A 468 -3.37 -0.56 -32.99
N ALA A 469 -2.89 0.36 -32.15
CA ALA A 469 -2.95 0.24 -30.70
C ALA A 469 -4.40 0.29 -30.21
N PHE A 470 -5.22 1.20 -30.77
CA PHE A 470 -6.64 1.26 -30.45
C PHE A 470 -7.40 -0.03 -30.86
N THR A 471 -7.03 -0.64 -31.99
CA THR A 471 -7.65 -1.91 -32.42
C THR A 471 -7.28 -3.05 -31.48
N GLN A 472 -6.04 -3.09 -30.98
CA GLN A 472 -5.61 -4.05 -29.96
C GLN A 472 -6.32 -3.80 -28.63
N LEU A 473 -6.42 -2.54 -28.20
CA LEU A 473 -7.14 -2.15 -26.99
C LEU A 473 -8.62 -2.56 -27.06
N ASP A 474 -9.32 -2.27 -28.16
CA ASP A 474 -10.72 -2.69 -28.37
C ASP A 474 -10.86 -4.22 -28.33
N ALA A 475 -9.91 -4.97 -28.90
CA ALA A 475 -9.94 -6.43 -28.86
C ALA A 475 -9.78 -6.99 -27.44
N GLU A 476 -8.89 -6.43 -26.62
CA GLU A 476 -8.71 -6.87 -25.23
C GLU A 476 -9.90 -6.44 -24.35
N ILE A 477 -10.43 -5.21 -24.51
CA ILE A 477 -11.64 -4.76 -23.82
C ILE A 477 -12.83 -5.67 -24.16
N ARG A 478 -12.99 -6.08 -25.42
CA ARG A 478 -14.03 -7.03 -25.84
C ARG A 478 -13.91 -8.39 -25.15
N ARG A 479 -12.70 -8.84 -24.84
CA ARG A 479 -12.49 -10.09 -24.08
C ARG A 479 -12.90 -9.92 -22.63
N LEU A 480 -12.48 -8.84 -21.99
CA LEU A 480 -12.84 -8.57 -20.58
C LEU A 480 -14.34 -8.30 -20.39
N THR A 481 -15.00 -7.69 -21.37
CA THR A 481 -16.45 -7.44 -21.32
C THR A 481 -17.29 -8.66 -21.69
N ALA A 482 -16.71 -9.69 -22.31
CA ALA A 482 -17.43 -10.94 -22.61
C ALA A 482 -17.72 -11.76 -21.33
N GLU A 483 -16.85 -11.68 -20.34
CA GLU A 483 -16.99 -12.31 -19.02
C GLU A 483 -16.95 -11.23 -17.93
N PRO A 484 -18.07 -10.49 -17.72
CA PRO A 484 -18.12 -9.46 -16.70
C PRO A 484 -17.83 -10.06 -15.32
N SER A 485 -16.80 -9.55 -14.65
CA SER A 485 -16.40 -9.91 -13.29
C SER A 485 -16.88 -8.85 -12.31
N GLY A 486 -17.17 -9.27 -11.08
CA GLY A 486 -17.62 -8.44 -9.96
C GLY A 486 -19.06 -8.72 -9.53
N ALA A 487 -19.41 -8.31 -8.31
CA ALA A 487 -20.73 -8.50 -7.72
C ALA A 487 -21.84 -7.60 -8.32
N GLY A 488 -21.61 -7.00 -9.50
CA GLY A 488 -22.59 -6.18 -10.25
C GLY A 488 -22.81 -4.75 -9.74
N PHE A 489 -22.29 -4.43 -8.55
CA PHE A 489 -22.30 -3.07 -7.98
C PHE A 489 -20.89 -2.45 -7.85
N LEU A 490 -19.83 -3.23 -8.09
CA LEU A 490 -18.46 -2.74 -8.13
C LEU A 490 -18.02 -2.50 -9.57
N VAL A 491 -17.27 -1.42 -9.77
CA VAL A 491 -16.57 -1.18 -11.03
C VAL A 491 -15.37 -2.16 -11.09
N PRO A 492 -15.16 -2.89 -12.20
CA PRO A 492 -14.00 -3.75 -12.31
C PRO A 492 -12.69 -2.96 -12.26
N GLU A 493 -11.69 -3.48 -11.55
CA GLU A 493 -10.36 -2.85 -11.37
C GLU A 493 -9.70 -2.45 -12.70
N TRP A 494 -9.83 -3.29 -13.74
CA TRP A 494 -9.28 -3.00 -15.07
C TRP A 494 -9.91 -1.77 -15.72
N LEU A 495 -11.18 -1.46 -15.41
CA LEU A 495 -11.90 -0.32 -15.94
C LEU A 495 -11.51 0.96 -15.19
N GLU A 496 -11.36 0.88 -13.86
CA GLU A 496 -10.82 1.97 -13.05
C GLU A 496 -9.39 2.33 -13.50
N SER A 497 -8.52 1.32 -13.65
CA SER A 497 -7.15 1.49 -14.15
C SER A 497 -7.09 2.14 -15.55
N LEU A 498 -8.03 1.80 -16.44
CA LEU A 498 -8.12 2.41 -17.77
C LEU A 498 -8.62 3.86 -17.70
N GLU A 499 -9.57 4.15 -16.81
CA GLU A 499 -10.06 5.51 -16.57
C GLU A 499 -8.94 6.40 -16.02
N GLU A 500 -8.22 5.93 -15.00
CA GLU A 500 -7.05 6.61 -14.43
C GLU A 500 -6.00 6.91 -15.50
N GLU A 501 -5.61 5.92 -16.31
CA GLU A 501 -4.62 6.11 -17.39
C GLU A 501 -5.10 7.13 -18.43
N ALA A 502 -6.38 7.03 -18.84
CA ALA A 502 -6.96 7.95 -19.81
C ALA A 502 -7.14 9.37 -19.25
N LEU A 503 -7.32 9.51 -17.93
CA LEU A 503 -7.37 10.80 -17.25
C LEU A 503 -5.99 11.41 -17.09
N SER A 504 -4.96 10.61 -16.74
CA SER A 504 -3.56 11.04 -16.67
C SER A 504 -3.10 11.67 -17.98
N ASP A 505 -3.31 10.99 -19.11
CA ASP A 505 -2.99 11.51 -20.46
C ASP A 505 -3.79 12.75 -20.89
N ARG A 506 -4.90 13.03 -20.19
CA ARG A 506 -5.71 14.24 -20.35
C ARG A 506 -5.33 15.34 -19.36
N ALA A 507 -4.85 15.00 -18.17
CA ALA A 507 -4.35 15.91 -17.15
C ALA A 507 -3.04 16.57 -17.60
N ASP A 508 -2.22 15.86 -18.37
CA ASP A 508 -1.11 16.47 -19.13
C ASP A 508 -1.59 17.57 -20.12
N ALA A 509 -2.88 17.61 -20.48
CA ALA A 509 -3.50 18.69 -21.25
C ALA A 509 -4.30 19.71 -20.40
N ARG A 510 -4.59 19.39 -19.13
CA ARG A 510 -5.28 20.26 -18.15
C ARG A 510 -4.78 19.90 -16.75
N ALA A 511 -3.82 20.66 -16.25
CA ALA A 511 -3.32 20.57 -14.89
C ALA A 511 -4.48 20.70 -13.87
N GLU A 512 -5.01 19.57 -13.41
CA GLU A 512 -5.75 19.44 -12.17
C GLU A 512 -4.96 18.46 -11.29
N GLU A 513 -4.52 18.98 -10.16
CA GLU A 513 -3.62 18.36 -9.18
C GLU A 513 -4.33 17.23 -8.42
N ASP A 514 -3.91 15.99 -8.65
CA ASP A 514 -3.96 14.97 -7.61
C ASP A 514 -2.61 14.93 -6.88
N VAL A 515 -2.61 15.38 -5.63
CA VAL A 515 -1.42 15.64 -4.80
C VAL A 515 -0.75 14.33 -4.31
N SER A 516 -1.18 13.17 -4.81
CA SER A 516 -0.63 11.86 -4.41
C SER A 516 0.43 11.30 -5.39
N GLU A 517 0.57 11.87 -6.59
CA GLU A 517 1.39 11.28 -7.67
C GLU A 517 2.60 12.13 -8.10
N LEU A 518 3.00 13.12 -7.31
CA LEU A 518 4.29 13.83 -7.51
C LEU A 518 5.52 12.91 -7.37
N ALA A 519 5.34 11.64 -6.99
CA ALA A 519 6.40 10.64 -6.95
C ALA A 519 6.73 10.02 -8.32
N ASP A 520 5.88 10.19 -9.34
CA ASP A 520 6.09 9.64 -10.69
C ASP A 520 6.56 10.69 -11.72
N GLU A 521 6.64 11.97 -11.36
CA GLU A 521 7.37 12.93 -12.21
C GLU A 521 8.85 12.50 -12.31
N PRO A 522 9.40 12.32 -13.52
CA PRO A 522 10.77 11.88 -13.67
C PRO A 522 11.70 12.92 -13.05
N PHE A 523 12.38 12.52 -11.98
CA PHE A 523 13.51 13.23 -11.42
C PHE A 523 14.43 13.71 -12.57
N GLN A 524 14.49 15.02 -12.82
CA GLN A 524 15.30 15.62 -13.89
C GLN A 524 16.76 15.88 -13.46
N GLY A 525 17.30 15.06 -12.57
CA GLY A 525 18.70 15.15 -12.19
C GLY A 525 19.61 14.32 -13.09
N PRO A 526 20.92 14.30 -12.79
CA PRO A 526 21.91 13.66 -13.65
C PRO A 526 21.71 12.14 -13.68
N GLU A 527 21.88 11.57 -14.87
CA GLU A 527 21.88 10.13 -15.12
C GLU A 527 23.29 9.75 -15.57
N ILE A 528 23.94 8.88 -14.78
CA ILE A 528 25.29 8.40 -15.06
C ILE A 528 25.17 7.14 -15.92
N ARG A 529 26.05 6.98 -16.91
CA ARG A 529 26.14 5.76 -17.70
C ARG A 529 26.80 4.65 -16.89
N PHE A 530 26.18 3.48 -16.87
CA PHE A 530 26.67 2.23 -16.29
C PHE A 530 26.35 1.07 -17.24
N SER A 531 27.09 -0.03 -17.14
CA SER A 531 26.77 -1.22 -17.93
C SER A 531 25.73 -2.12 -17.26
N LEU A 532 25.07 -2.96 -18.08
CA LEU A 532 24.14 -3.96 -17.56
C LEU A 532 24.85 -4.95 -16.63
N ASP A 533 26.07 -5.36 -17.01
CA ASP A 533 26.88 -6.30 -16.25
C ASP A 533 27.36 -5.67 -14.91
N ASP A 534 27.71 -4.38 -14.88
CA ASP A 534 28.06 -3.65 -13.64
C ASP A 534 26.93 -3.69 -12.60
N ALA A 535 25.67 -3.54 -13.05
CA ALA A 535 24.51 -3.55 -12.17
C ALA A 535 24.29 -4.95 -11.55
N GLY A 536 24.42 -6.00 -12.36
CA GLY A 536 24.38 -7.39 -11.90
C GLY A 536 25.48 -7.71 -10.89
N GLU A 537 26.73 -7.33 -11.19
CA GLU A 537 27.88 -7.55 -10.31
C GLU A 537 27.73 -6.83 -8.96
N GLN A 538 27.31 -5.55 -8.95
CA GLN A 538 27.12 -4.80 -7.71
C GLN A 538 26.08 -5.43 -6.78
N VAL A 539 24.97 -5.92 -7.33
CA VAL A 539 23.88 -6.53 -6.56
C VAL A 539 24.26 -7.95 -6.13
N GLY A 540 24.91 -8.73 -7.01
CA GLY A 540 25.40 -10.07 -6.72
C GLY A 540 26.44 -10.07 -5.58
N ASP A 541 27.47 -9.23 -5.67
CA ASP A 541 28.48 -9.10 -4.62
C ASP A 541 27.87 -8.72 -3.27
N TRP A 542 26.87 -7.83 -3.28
CA TRP A 542 26.16 -7.42 -2.06
C TRP A 542 25.34 -8.58 -1.47
N ALA A 543 24.67 -9.36 -2.32
CA ALA A 543 23.92 -10.54 -1.89
C ALA A 543 24.84 -11.59 -1.27
N ASP A 544 26.00 -11.87 -1.88
CA ASP A 544 27.00 -12.81 -1.36
C ASP A 544 27.57 -12.37 -0.01
N GLU A 545 27.86 -11.07 0.14
CA GLU A 545 28.31 -10.49 1.41
C GLU A 545 27.26 -10.65 2.52
N THR A 546 25.97 -10.47 2.21
CA THR A 546 24.89 -10.52 3.19
C THR A 546 24.43 -11.95 3.53
N GLU A 547 24.55 -12.91 2.61
CA GLU A 547 24.32 -14.33 2.89
C GLU A 547 25.36 -14.92 3.84
N TYR A 548 26.58 -14.38 3.87
CA TYR A 548 27.61 -14.76 4.83
C TYR A 548 27.31 -14.34 6.30
N PHE A 549 26.36 -13.42 6.51
CA PHE A 549 25.98 -12.90 7.83
C PHE A 549 24.52 -13.18 8.23
N GLY A 550 23.75 -13.89 7.40
CA GLY A 550 22.31 -14.14 7.54
C GLY A 550 21.93 -15.42 8.29
#